data_AF-A0A3L7P8X1-F1
#
_entry.id   AF-A0A3L7P8X1-F1
#
_cell.length_a   1.000
_cell.length_b   1.000
_cell.length_c   1.000
_cell.angle_alpha   90.00
_cell.angle_beta   90.00
_cell.angle_gamma   90.00
#
_symmetry.space_group_name_H-M   'P 1'
#
loop_
_entity.id
_entity.type
_entity.pdbx_description
1 polymer ?
#
loop_
_entity_poly.entity_id
_entity_poly.type
_entity_poly.pdbx_seq_one_letter_code
_entity_poly.pdbx_strand_id
1 'polypeptide(L)'
;MATKNGFLCGISLFCFSLNTPITPAAEPRELRIYAQQGLNKDDGSLGPVKPQMREVFRSAQELAANVNRAKANDPGFQKEVEASVASALKVKSIDWSKQMVVAARIPTLPTRGGLAPVEFTSLKVSGDQLTVSYELRGQKSGCCPSPIGFALVERFNGSVVFEGSKGNMGMGRPLVNKGPTQPPQASRRICGGGAPSTPEN
;
A
#
# COMPACT_ATOMS: atom_id res chain seq x y z
N MET A 1 54.85 29.84 14.53
CA MET A 1 55.23 29.30 13.20
C MET A 1 53.96 28.83 12.53
N ALA A 2 53.59 29.49 11.43
CA ALA A 2 52.32 29.35 10.75
C ALA A 2 52.54 28.72 9.37
N THR A 3 51.81 27.65 9.05
CA THR A 3 51.86 27.01 7.73
C THR A 3 50.47 27.07 7.11
N LYS A 4 50.31 28.03 6.18
CA LYS A 4 49.16 28.16 5.28
C LYS A 4 49.37 27.21 4.11
N ASN A 5 48.53 26.19 3.96
CA ASN A 5 48.44 25.41 2.73
C ASN A 5 47.13 25.75 2.01
N GLY A 6 47.26 26.55 0.96
CA GLY A 6 46.20 26.81 0.00
C GLY A 6 46.02 25.61 -0.92
N PHE A 7 44.78 25.16 -1.06
CA PHE A 7 44.43 24.17 -2.08
C PHE A 7 43.58 24.87 -3.14
N LEU A 8 44.15 24.92 -4.34
CA LEU A 8 43.67 25.67 -5.48
C LEU A 8 42.35 25.11 -6.02
N CYS A 9 41.46 26.06 -6.23
CA CYS A 9 40.22 26.00 -6.98
C CYS A 9 40.48 25.48 -8.41
N GLY A 10 39.93 24.32 -8.74
CA GLY A 10 39.87 23.78 -10.10
C GLY A 10 38.41 23.56 -10.49
N ILE A 11 37.65 24.63 -10.71
CA ILE A 11 36.29 24.56 -11.24
C ILE A 11 36.40 24.25 -12.73
N SER A 12 36.37 22.96 -13.07
CA SER A 12 36.20 22.51 -14.44
C SER A 12 34.74 22.72 -14.84
N LEU A 13 34.49 23.82 -15.56
CA LEU A 13 33.19 24.17 -16.11
C LEU A 13 32.90 23.27 -17.31
N PHE A 14 32.54 22.01 -17.07
CA PHE A 14 31.99 21.15 -18.10
C PHE A 14 30.57 21.63 -18.42
N CYS A 15 30.44 22.45 -19.46
CA CYS A 15 29.16 22.74 -20.11
C CYS A 15 28.64 21.46 -20.78
N PHE A 16 28.10 20.53 -19.99
CA PHE A 16 27.20 19.50 -20.50
C PHE A 16 25.93 20.20 -20.98
N SER A 17 25.90 20.51 -22.27
CA SER A 17 24.67 20.85 -22.96
C SER A 17 23.72 19.67 -22.79
N LEU A 18 22.77 19.79 -21.87
CA LEU A 18 21.65 18.88 -21.70
C LEU A 18 20.77 19.00 -22.94
N ASN A 19 21.22 18.38 -24.03
CA ASN A 19 20.39 18.05 -25.17
C ASN A 19 19.51 16.88 -24.73
N THR A 20 18.52 17.14 -23.87
CA THR A 20 17.51 16.14 -23.55
C THR A 20 16.67 15.95 -24.80
N PRO A 21 16.73 14.79 -25.47
CA PRO A 21 15.91 14.54 -26.64
C PRO A 21 14.46 14.75 -26.21
N ILE A 22 13.79 15.71 -26.86
CA ILE A 22 12.34 15.90 -26.75
C ILE A 22 11.75 14.59 -27.25
N THR A 23 11.43 13.70 -26.31
CA THR A 23 10.85 12.42 -26.64
C THR A 23 9.43 12.75 -27.10
N PRO A 24 9.03 12.37 -28.32
CA PRO A 24 7.67 12.63 -28.81
C PRO A 24 6.68 12.15 -27.76
N ALA A 25 5.65 12.95 -27.50
CA ALA A 25 4.63 12.69 -26.49
C ALA A 25 4.18 11.23 -26.60
N ALA A 26 4.70 10.40 -25.68
CA ALA A 26 4.61 8.97 -25.79
C ALA A 26 3.13 8.59 -25.77
N GLU A 27 2.68 7.89 -26.81
CA GLU A 27 1.30 7.43 -26.87
C GLU A 27 0.93 6.69 -25.57
N PRO A 28 -0.32 6.84 -25.10
CA PRO A 28 -0.76 6.24 -23.86
C PRO A 28 -0.56 4.73 -23.94
N ARG A 29 0.39 4.23 -23.16
CA ARG A 29 0.74 2.80 -23.09
C ARG A 29 0.24 2.21 -21.79
N GLU A 30 -0.29 1.00 -21.88
CA GLU A 30 -0.68 0.23 -20.69
C GLU A 30 0.53 -0.58 -20.20
N LEU A 31 0.86 -0.46 -18.91
CA LEU A 31 1.92 -1.29 -18.32
C LEU A 31 1.37 -2.66 -17.96
N ARG A 32 2.23 -3.67 -18.13
CA ARG A 32 1.89 -5.05 -17.77
C ARG A 32 1.99 -5.24 -16.26
N ILE A 33 0.94 -5.83 -15.68
CA ILE A 33 0.94 -6.37 -14.33
C ILE A 33 1.40 -7.83 -14.42
N TYR A 34 2.57 -8.14 -13.88
CA TYR A 34 3.12 -9.51 -13.90
C TYR A 34 2.46 -10.40 -12.85
N ALA A 35 2.21 -9.83 -11.68
CA ALA A 35 1.56 -10.49 -10.57
C ALA A 35 0.81 -9.46 -9.73
N GLN A 36 -0.33 -9.85 -9.18
CA GLN A 36 -1.02 -9.07 -8.15
C GLN A 36 -1.54 -10.01 -7.08
N GLN A 37 -1.51 -9.55 -5.83
CA GLN A 37 -2.08 -10.27 -4.72
C GLN A 37 -2.72 -9.26 -3.75
N GLY A 38 -4.03 -9.40 -3.56
CA GLY A 38 -4.74 -8.79 -2.44
C GLY A 38 -4.55 -9.66 -1.21
N LEU A 39 -4.19 -9.05 -0.08
CA LEU A 39 -3.88 -9.77 1.15
C LEU A 39 -4.81 -9.31 2.27
N ASN A 40 -5.44 -10.29 2.92
CA ASN A 40 -6.07 -10.09 4.21
C ASN A 40 -4.99 -10.30 5.27
N LYS A 41 -4.90 -9.41 6.27
CA LYS A 41 -3.84 -9.46 7.28
C LYS A 41 -3.81 -10.78 8.07
N ASP A 42 -4.93 -11.51 8.07
CA ASP A 42 -5.09 -12.78 8.78
C ASP A 42 -4.33 -13.94 8.10
N ASP A 43 -3.92 -13.76 6.83
CA ASP A 43 -3.22 -14.80 6.08
C ASP A 43 -1.75 -14.97 6.53
N GLY A 44 -1.23 -14.08 7.42
CA GLY A 44 0.12 -14.16 8.01
C GLY A 44 1.30 -14.13 7.01
N SER A 45 1.02 -14.11 5.71
CA SER A 45 1.97 -14.50 4.65
C SER A 45 2.97 -13.41 4.26
N LEU A 46 2.78 -12.16 4.70
CA LEU A 46 3.66 -11.03 4.35
C LEU A 46 4.70 -10.71 5.43
N GLY A 47 4.71 -11.43 6.55
CA GLY A 47 5.58 -11.10 7.66
C GLY A 47 5.42 -9.64 8.12
N PRO A 48 6.53 -8.92 8.43
CA PRO A 48 6.49 -7.59 9.03
C PRO A 48 6.19 -6.43 8.05
N VAL A 49 5.98 -6.69 6.76
CA VAL A 49 5.84 -5.63 5.74
C VAL A 49 4.53 -4.85 5.92
N LYS A 50 4.64 -3.55 6.22
CA LYS A 50 3.50 -2.64 6.42
C LYS A 50 3.65 -1.41 5.53
N PRO A 51 3.27 -1.48 4.24
CA PRO A 51 3.39 -0.36 3.32
C PRO A 51 2.67 0.87 3.87
N GLN A 52 3.25 2.06 3.64
CA GLN A 52 2.52 3.30 3.83
C GLN A 52 1.43 3.40 2.76
N MET A 53 0.39 4.21 2.98
CA MET A 53 -0.90 4.15 2.24
C MET A 53 -0.78 3.84 0.74
N ARG A 54 0.17 4.45 0.04
CA ARG A 54 0.38 4.28 -1.40
C ARG A 54 1.84 4.49 -1.68
N GLU A 55 2.55 3.42 -2.02
CA GLU A 55 4.01 3.48 -2.13
C GLU A 55 4.48 2.62 -3.30
N VAL A 56 5.57 3.07 -3.91
CA VAL A 56 6.21 2.40 -5.03
C VAL A 56 7.63 2.10 -4.61
N PHE A 57 7.99 0.82 -4.68
CA PHE A 57 9.32 0.35 -4.36
C PHE A 57 10.06 0.06 -5.66
N ARG A 58 11.10 0.86 -5.93
CA ARG A 58 11.99 0.72 -7.09
C ARG A 58 13.23 -0.10 -6.77
N SER A 59 13.46 -0.40 -5.49
CA SER A 59 14.58 -1.19 -5.01
C SER A 59 14.23 -2.01 -3.77
N ALA A 60 15.01 -3.07 -3.52
CA ALA A 60 14.92 -3.87 -2.30
C ALA A 60 15.21 -3.04 -1.03
N GLN A 61 16.06 -2.02 -1.14
CA GLN A 61 16.40 -1.12 -0.03
C GLN A 61 15.21 -0.26 0.39
N GLU A 62 14.47 0.31 -0.56
CA GLU A 62 13.24 1.08 -0.28
C GLU A 62 12.18 0.20 0.39
N LEU A 63 12.01 -1.02 -0.12
CA LEU A 63 11.09 -1.99 0.47
C LEU A 63 11.49 -2.34 1.91
N ALA A 64 12.77 -2.65 2.16
CA ALA A 64 13.29 -2.93 3.49
C ALA A 64 13.17 -1.72 4.44
N ALA A 65 13.39 -0.51 3.94
CA ALA A 65 13.26 0.72 4.72
C ALA A 65 11.82 0.97 5.19
N ASN A 66 10.83 0.57 4.38
CA ASN A 66 9.43 0.64 4.76
C ASN A 66 9.09 -0.33 5.91
N VAL A 67 9.71 -1.52 5.94
CA VAL A 67 9.54 -2.49 7.03
C VAL A 67 10.27 -2.05 8.29
N ASN A 68 11.56 -1.78 8.16
CA ASN A 68 12.44 -1.41 9.25
C ASN A 68 13.59 -0.54 8.74
N ARG A 69 13.45 0.77 8.94
CA ARG A 69 14.43 1.77 8.52
C ARG A 69 15.83 1.54 9.10
N ALA A 70 15.95 0.97 10.30
CA ALA A 70 17.26 0.73 10.93
C ALA A 70 18.04 -0.41 10.24
N LYS A 71 17.33 -1.37 9.65
CA LYS A 71 17.92 -2.52 8.94
C LYS A 71 17.89 -2.36 7.41
N ALA A 72 17.47 -1.20 6.91
CA ALA A 72 17.31 -0.96 5.47
C ALA A 72 18.58 -1.21 4.66
N ASN A 73 19.76 -0.99 5.25
CA ASN A 73 21.06 -1.15 4.58
C ASN A 73 21.68 -2.55 4.76
N ASP A 74 21.03 -3.45 5.51
CA ASP A 74 21.52 -4.82 5.70
C ASP A 74 21.12 -5.70 4.49
N PRO A 75 22.07 -6.24 3.71
CA PRO A 75 21.76 -7.05 2.53
C PRO A 75 21.08 -8.38 2.88
N GLY A 76 21.30 -8.91 4.09
CA GLY A 76 20.59 -10.10 4.58
C GLY A 76 19.10 -9.81 4.74
N PHE A 77 18.77 -8.75 5.46
CA PHE A 77 17.39 -8.30 5.66
C PHE A 77 16.69 -7.90 4.35
N GLN A 78 17.38 -7.21 3.43
CA GLN A 78 16.80 -6.88 2.12
C GLN A 78 16.35 -8.13 1.34
N LYS A 79 17.18 -9.19 1.33
CA LYS A 79 16.84 -10.46 0.67
C LYS A 79 15.68 -11.19 1.35
N GLU A 80 15.62 -11.15 2.67
CA GLU A 80 14.52 -11.76 3.44
C GLU A 80 13.18 -11.08 3.11
N VAL A 81 13.15 -9.74 3.11
CA VAL A 81 11.96 -8.96 2.78
C VAL A 81 11.56 -9.16 1.31
N GLU A 82 12.53 -9.17 0.39
CA GLU A 82 12.28 -9.46 -1.02
C GLU A 82 11.68 -10.86 -1.21
N ALA A 83 12.26 -11.89 -0.57
CA ALA A 83 11.76 -13.26 -0.66
C ALA A 83 10.33 -13.38 -0.11
N SER A 84 10.01 -12.65 0.97
CA SER A 84 8.66 -12.59 1.52
C SER A 84 7.65 -11.98 0.54
N VAL A 85 8.00 -10.86 -0.11
CA VAL A 85 7.14 -10.22 -1.13
C VAL A 85 7.02 -11.07 -2.39
N ALA A 86 8.12 -11.69 -2.84
CA ALA A 86 8.13 -12.59 -3.98
C ALA A 86 7.22 -13.81 -3.74
N SER A 87 7.31 -14.42 -2.55
CA SER A 87 6.44 -15.52 -2.12
C SER A 87 4.97 -15.11 -2.09
N ALA A 88 4.66 -13.94 -1.53
CA ALA A 88 3.29 -13.41 -1.49
C ALA A 88 2.71 -13.18 -2.89
N LEU A 89 3.53 -12.76 -3.85
CA LEU A 89 3.16 -12.58 -5.25
C LEU A 89 3.23 -13.88 -6.08
N LYS A 90 3.63 -15.00 -5.47
CA LYS A 90 3.86 -16.31 -6.11
C LYS A 90 4.85 -16.23 -7.29
N VAL A 91 5.87 -15.39 -7.16
CA VAL A 91 6.98 -15.26 -8.12
C VAL A 91 8.28 -15.80 -7.51
N LYS A 92 9.19 -16.32 -8.34
CA LYS A 92 10.47 -16.90 -7.86
C LYS A 92 11.44 -15.86 -7.32
N SER A 93 11.54 -14.71 -8.00
CA SER A 93 12.43 -13.60 -7.66
C SER A 93 11.95 -12.32 -8.36
N ILE A 94 12.38 -11.16 -7.87
CA ILE A 94 12.01 -9.85 -8.44
C ILE A 94 13.21 -9.28 -9.20
N ASP A 95 13.03 -8.95 -10.48
CA ASP A 95 14.08 -8.27 -11.26
C ASP A 95 13.93 -6.75 -11.14
N TRP A 96 14.55 -6.16 -10.12
CA TRP A 96 14.52 -4.71 -9.86
C TRP A 96 15.06 -3.86 -11.03
N SER A 97 15.78 -4.44 -11.99
CA SER A 97 16.25 -3.71 -13.18
C SER A 97 15.09 -3.45 -14.15
N LYS A 98 14.11 -4.35 -14.22
CA LYS A 98 12.99 -4.31 -15.18
C LYS A 98 11.63 -4.15 -14.52
N GLN A 99 11.54 -4.40 -13.22
CA GLN A 99 10.31 -4.46 -12.46
C GLN A 99 10.39 -3.54 -11.26
N MET A 100 9.23 -3.11 -10.79
CA MET A 100 9.06 -2.40 -9.53
C MET A 100 7.81 -2.94 -8.83
N VAL A 101 7.74 -2.78 -7.52
CA VAL A 101 6.59 -3.24 -6.72
C VAL A 101 5.75 -2.02 -6.35
N VAL A 102 4.45 -2.09 -6.63
CA VAL A 102 3.47 -1.09 -6.23
C VAL A 102 2.66 -1.66 -5.09
N ALA A 103 2.58 -0.92 -3.98
CA ALA A 103 1.78 -1.29 -2.83
C ALA A 103 0.71 -0.23 -2.56
N ALA A 104 -0.51 -0.68 -2.33
CA ALA A 104 -1.62 0.17 -1.94
C ALA A 104 -2.24 -0.39 -0.66
N ARG A 105 -2.26 0.44 0.38
CA ARG A 105 -2.90 0.19 1.66
C ARG A 105 -4.00 1.21 1.87
N ILE A 106 -5.23 0.73 1.98
CA ILE A 106 -6.36 1.62 2.23
C ILE A 106 -6.53 1.77 3.74
N PRO A 107 -6.58 3.00 4.28
CA PRO A 107 -6.92 3.19 5.68
C PRO A 107 -8.27 2.54 5.97
N THR A 108 -8.35 1.82 7.09
CA THR A 108 -9.62 1.36 7.64
C THR A 108 -10.49 2.59 7.91
N LEU A 109 -11.49 2.82 7.06
CA LEU A 109 -12.60 3.67 7.46
C LEU A 109 -13.39 2.92 8.53
N PRO A 110 -13.93 3.60 9.57
CA PRO A 110 -14.70 2.98 10.65
C PRO A 110 -16.07 2.43 10.19
N THR A 111 -16.25 2.23 8.88
CA THR A 111 -17.51 1.82 8.28
C THR A 111 -17.76 0.34 8.55
N ARG A 112 -18.95 0.01 9.05
CA ARG A 112 -19.42 -1.30 9.53
C ARG A 112 -19.51 -2.43 8.47
N GLY A 113 -18.77 -2.34 7.37
CA GLY A 113 -18.65 -3.39 6.36
C GLY A 113 -17.20 -3.85 6.32
N GLY A 114 -16.97 -5.17 6.39
CA GLY A 114 -15.63 -5.74 6.29
C GLY A 114 -14.86 -5.18 5.10
N LEU A 115 -13.53 -5.07 5.25
CA LEU A 115 -12.69 -4.49 4.22
C LEU A 115 -12.31 -5.55 3.20
N ALA A 116 -12.49 -5.18 1.94
CA ALA A 116 -12.17 -5.99 0.78
C ALA A 116 -10.67 -5.99 0.47
N PRO A 117 -10.14 -7.05 -0.15
CA PRO A 117 -8.80 -7.00 -0.73
C PRO A 117 -8.72 -5.90 -1.80
N VAL A 118 -7.56 -5.24 -1.88
CA VAL A 118 -7.27 -4.26 -2.93
C VAL A 118 -6.87 -5.00 -4.19
N GLU A 119 -7.54 -4.72 -5.31
CA GLU A 119 -7.20 -5.23 -6.63
C GLU A 119 -6.79 -4.08 -7.54
N PHE A 120 -5.71 -4.28 -8.31
CA PHE A 120 -5.23 -3.28 -9.26
C PHE A 120 -5.92 -3.53 -10.61
N THR A 121 -6.64 -2.53 -11.10
CA THR A 121 -7.50 -2.69 -12.28
C THR A 121 -6.82 -2.22 -13.56
N SER A 122 -6.02 -1.14 -13.49
CA SER A 122 -5.40 -0.55 -14.68
C SER A 122 -4.12 0.19 -14.32
N LEU A 123 -3.15 0.14 -15.23
CA LEU A 123 -1.90 0.90 -15.18
C LEU A 123 -1.74 1.68 -16.48
N LYS A 124 -2.01 2.99 -16.45
CA LYS A 124 -1.95 3.85 -17.63
C LYS A 124 -0.77 4.78 -17.54
N VAL A 125 0.09 4.79 -18.55
CA VAL A 125 1.18 5.77 -18.65
C VAL A 125 0.74 6.88 -19.59
N SER A 126 0.83 8.12 -19.12
CA SER A 126 0.59 9.33 -19.90
C SER A 126 1.80 10.25 -19.74
N GLY A 127 2.64 10.31 -20.77
CA GLY A 127 3.92 11.03 -20.70
C GLY A 127 4.83 10.46 -19.60
N ASP A 128 5.19 11.31 -18.64
CA ASP A 128 6.06 10.95 -17.49
C ASP A 128 5.27 10.61 -16.22
N GLN A 129 3.96 10.31 -16.36
CA GLN A 129 3.11 9.93 -15.25
C GLN A 129 2.50 8.53 -15.45
N LEU A 130 2.62 7.68 -14.43
CA LEU A 130 1.94 6.39 -14.34
C LEU A 130 0.74 6.54 -13.40
N THR A 131 -0.45 6.36 -13.94
CA THR A 131 -1.70 6.29 -13.17
C THR A 131 -2.01 4.85 -12.82
N VAL A 132 -2.03 4.56 -11.52
CA VAL A 132 -2.37 3.28 -10.93
C VAL A 132 -3.81 3.32 -10.46
N SER A 133 -4.70 2.66 -11.20
CA SER A 133 -6.09 2.49 -10.80
C SER A 133 -6.24 1.21 -9.98
N TYR A 134 -6.90 1.33 -8.84
CA TYR A 134 -7.21 0.19 -7.98
C TYR A 134 -8.64 0.27 -7.43
N GLU A 135 -9.21 -0.89 -7.13
CA GLU A 135 -10.56 -1.03 -6.60
C GLU A 135 -10.57 -2.00 -5.41
N LEU A 136 -11.53 -1.79 -4.51
CA LEU A 136 -11.84 -2.70 -3.41
C LEU A 136 -12.86 -3.73 -3.89
N ARG A 137 -12.46 -4.99 -4.04
CA ARG A 137 -13.40 -6.06 -4.41
C ARG A 137 -14.23 -6.49 -3.21
N GLY A 138 -15.44 -5.93 -3.09
CA GLY A 138 -16.35 -6.23 -1.98
C GLY A 138 -16.64 -7.73 -1.83
N GLN A 139 -16.36 -8.32 -0.66
CA GLN A 139 -17.21 -9.37 -0.09
C GLN A 139 -16.96 -9.68 1.40
N LYS A 140 -18.07 -10.12 2.02
CA LYS A 140 -18.39 -10.62 3.38
C LYS A 140 -17.74 -9.97 4.61
N SER A 141 -18.65 -9.50 5.46
CA SER A 141 -18.46 -8.92 6.79
C SER A 141 -17.50 -9.72 7.67
N GLY A 142 -16.28 -9.22 7.81
CA GLY A 142 -15.35 -9.57 8.88
C GLY A 142 -14.89 -8.31 9.60
N CYS A 143 -14.80 -8.35 10.92
CA CYS A 143 -14.21 -7.29 11.74
C CYS A 143 -12.69 -7.38 11.60
N CYS A 144 -12.15 -6.87 10.49
CA CYS A 144 -10.80 -7.20 10.07
C CYS A 144 -10.02 -6.01 9.48
N PRO A 145 -8.69 -6.08 9.54
CA PRO A 145 -7.73 -4.98 9.42
C PRO A 145 -7.57 -4.35 8.02
N SER A 146 -6.81 -3.24 7.95
CA SER A 146 -6.58 -2.46 6.71
C SER A 146 -6.14 -3.34 5.54
N PRO A 147 -6.87 -3.34 4.42
CA PRO A 147 -6.54 -4.16 3.28
C PRO A 147 -5.30 -3.62 2.59
N ILE A 148 -4.45 -4.53 2.15
CA ILE A 148 -3.20 -4.24 1.46
C ILE A 148 -3.20 -5.05 0.16
N GLY A 149 -2.84 -4.38 -0.94
CA GLY A 149 -2.57 -5.02 -2.22
C GLY A 149 -1.14 -4.75 -2.65
N PHE A 150 -0.51 -5.76 -3.24
CA PHE A 150 0.77 -5.63 -3.93
C PHE A 150 0.60 -6.01 -5.41
N ALA A 151 1.28 -5.27 -6.28
CA ALA A 151 1.39 -5.58 -7.70
C ALA A 151 2.84 -5.45 -8.15
N LEU A 152 3.31 -6.45 -8.91
CA LEU A 152 4.59 -6.41 -9.61
C LEU A 152 4.35 -5.88 -11.01
N VAL A 153 4.99 -4.75 -11.32
CA VAL A 153 4.75 -4.01 -12.56
C VAL A 153 6.07 -3.74 -13.27
N GLU A 154 5.98 -3.42 -14.56
CA GLU A 154 7.14 -2.97 -15.33
C GLU A 154 7.72 -1.68 -14.72
N ARG A 155 9.05 -1.57 -14.71
CA ARG A 155 9.77 -0.44 -14.14
C ARG A 155 9.40 0.84 -14.86
N PHE A 156 9.03 1.85 -14.08
CA PHE A 156 8.71 3.18 -14.55
C PHE A 156 9.50 4.22 -13.76
N ASN A 157 10.22 5.11 -14.46
CA ASN A 157 11.08 6.10 -13.82
C ASN A 157 10.36 7.41 -13.46
N GLY A 158 9.20 7.66 -14.06
CA GLY A 158 8.44 8.90 -13.89
C GLY A 158 7.63 8.99 -12.60
N SER A 159 6.73 9.95 -12.53
CA SER A 159 5.84 10.18 -11.38
C SER A 159 4.72 9.13 -11.32
N VAL A 160 4.39 8.62 -10.13
CA VAL A 160 3.32 7.62 -9.96
C VAL A 160 2.16 8.26 -9.21
N VAL A 161 0.98 8.27 -9.84
CA VAL A 161 -0.27 8.77 -9.26
C VAL A 161 -1.20 7.60 -9.02
N PHE A 162 -1.77 7.56 -7.82
CA PHE A 162 -2.69 6.51 -7.41
C PHE A 162 -4.12 7.03 -7.45
N GLU A 163 -4.90 6.52 -8.39
CA GLU A 163 -6.32 6.80 -8.50
C GLU A 163 -7.10 5.64 -7.89
N GLY A 164 -7.52 5.82 -6.64
CA GLY A 164 -8.49 4.92 -6.06
C GLY A 164 -9.80 5.09 -6.80
N SER A 165 -10.32 4.02 -7.42
CA SER A 165 -11.71 3.98 -7.78
C SER A 165 -12.48 4.25 -6.49
N LYS A 166 -13.24 5.34 -6.45
CA LYS A 166 -14.43 5.37 -5.61
C LYS A 166 -15.31 4.28 -6.21
N GLY A 167 -14.97 3.02 -5.95
CA GLY A 167 -15.88 1.91 -6.16
C GLY A 167 -17.19 2.40 -5.60
N ASN A 168 -18.26 2.15 -6.33
CA ASN A 168 -19.61 2.56 -5.98
C ASN A 168 -19.93 1.92 -4.62
N MET A 169 -19.35 2.48 -3.55
CA MET A 169 -19.43 2.10 -2.15
C MET A 169 -20.81 2.58 -1.84
N GLY A 170 -21.79 1.80 -2.30
CA GLY A 170 -23.15 2.24 -2.51
C GLY A 170 -23.50 3.13 -1.36
N MET A 171 -23.52 4.44 -1.62
CA MET A 171 -23.97 5.40 -0.63
C MET A 171 -25.29 4.81 -0.20
N GLY A 172 -25.32 4.36 1.06
CA GLY A 172 -26.39 3.52 1.56
C GLY A 172 -27.69 4.10 1.05
N ARG A 173 -28.58 3.23 0.56
CA ARG A 173 -29.95 3.59 0.19
C ARG A 173 -30.33 4.81 1.03
N PRO A 174 -30.65 5.98 0.43
CA PRO A 174 -30.93 7.18 1.18
C PRO A 174 -31.81 6.75 2.33
N LEU A 175 -31.32 6.95 3.57
CA LEU A 175 -31.99 6.47 4.77
C LEU A 175 -33.45 6.79 4.55
N VAL A 176 -34.26 5.77 4.26
CA VAL A 176 -35.69 5.95 4.16
C VAL A 176 -36.01 6.49 5.53
N ASN A 177 -36.35 7.77 5.55
CA ASN A 177 -36.68 8.52 6.73
C ASN A 177 -37.98 7.88 7.21
N LYS A 178 -37.87 6.73 7.90
CA LYS A 178 -38.96 6.16 8.66
C LYS A 178 -39.22 7.23 9.69
N GLY A 179 -40.35 7.92 9.48
CA GLY A 179 -40.85 8.92 10.40
C GLY A 179 -40.83 8.43 11.84
N PRO A 180 -40.96 9.37 12.80
CA PRO A 180 -40.60 9.21 14.20
C PRO A 180 -40.95 7.82 14.74
N THR A 181 -39.91 7.03 14.98
CA THR A 181 -39.99 5.76 15.70
C THR A 181 -40.69 6.00 17.02
N GLN A 182 -41.87 5.40 17.13
CA GLN A 182 -42.68 5.33 18.34
C GLN A 182 -41.78 4.92 19.53
N PRO A 183 -41.84 5.62 20.68
CA PRO A 183 -40.96 5.38 21.81
C PRO A 183 -41.09 3.92 22.30
N PRO A 184 -39.97 3.25 22.62
CA PRO A 184 -39.99 1.89 23.12
C PRO A 184 -40.77 1.84 24.44
N GLN A 185 -41.80 1.01 24.49
CA GLN A 185 -42.45 0.70 25.75
C GLN A 185 -41.46 -0.02 26.66
N ALA A 186 -41.23 0.57 27.84
CA ALA A 186 -40.30 0.07 28.84
C ALA A 186 -40.78 -1.28 29.40
N SER A 187 -40.22 -2.37 28.89
CA SER A 187 -40.37 -3.69 29.52
C SER A 187 -39.28 -3.86 30.57
N ARG A 188 -39.64 -3.60 31.84
CA ARG A 188 -38.79 -3.87 33.00
C ARG A 188 -38.50 -5.38 33.08
N ARG A 189 -37.29 -5.80 32.69
CA ARG A 189 -36.73 -7.08 33.16
C ARG A 189 -35.95 -6.83 34.44
N ILE A 190 -36.51 -7.31 35.54
CA ILE A 190 -35.86 -7.48 36.83
C ILE A 190 -34.87 -8.65 36.66
N CYS A 191 -33.57 -8.37 36.63
CA CYS A 191 -32.55 -9.40 36.80
C CYS A 191 -32.17 -9.44 38.27
N GLY A 192 -32.64 -10.47 38.97
CA GLY A 192 -32.26 -10.77 40.34
C GLY A 192 -30.78 -11.11 40.43
N GLY A 193 -30.12 -10.54 41.44
CA GLY A 193 -28.76 -10.89 41.82
C GLY A 193 -28.70 -12.26 42.47
N GLY A 194 -27.79 -13.11 41.98
CA GLY A 194 -27.32 -14.30 42.67
C GLY A 194 -25.82 -14.14 42.89
N ALA A 195 -25.40 -13.97 44.14
CA ALA A 195 -24.01 -13.96 44.55
C ALA A 195 -23.49 -15.42 44.65
N PRO A 196 -22.33 -15.76 44.08
CA PRO A 196 -21.69 -17.05 44.36
C PRO A 196 -20.87 -16.97 45.65
N SER A 197 -21.20 -17.85 46.59
CA SER A 197 -20.46 -18.14 47.81
C SER A 197 -19.18 -18.92 47.52
N THR A 198 -18.06 -18.45 48.06
CA THR A 198 -16.75 -19.14 48.13
C THR A 198 -16.77 -20.26 49.18
N PRO A 199 -16.24 -21.46 48.89
CA PRO A 199 -15.85 -22.41 49.92
C PRO A 199 -14.37 -22.24 50.31
N GLU A 200 -14.12 -22.10 51.61
CA GLU A 200 -12.83 -22.31 52.27
C GLU A 200 -12.45 -23.80 52.22
N ASN A 201 -11.19 -24.09 51.87
CA ASN A 201 -10.43 -25.20 52.44
C ASN A 201 -8.93 -24.92 52.29
#